data_AF-A0A2U8E3W2-F1
#
_entry.id   AF-A0A2U8E3W2-F1
#
_cell.length_a   1.000
_cell.length_b   1.000
_cell.length_c   1.000
_cell.angle_alpha   90.00
_cell.angle_beta   90.00
_cell.angle_gamma   90.00
#
_symmetry.space_group_name_H-M   'P 1'
#
loop_
_entity.id
_entity.type
_entity.pdbx_description
1 polymer ?
#
loop_
_entity_poly.entity_id
_entity_poly.type
_entity_poly.pdbx_seq_one_letter_code
_entity_poly.pdbx_strand_id
1 'polypeptide(L)'
;MITRTYYKNKKKKQDWFMQIDGTTIVHGETPETAVTLTHPTAAAMAVTMNDLIMKKCSTGFEFDRVEQIETESDKKARTVGGVELGTNQFVVDFGDAASLEKVIRQHNDQYHQYTDAVQNKGVAYGAVKGGKFVPHEAKSGDNELDFYMAVASHAKLRPILAEFIGKISLGNYEQDPMMRDAEVPLGSNAVYALALADKKYLKAHTEFCDSIPIGCYIARFNDDTPDGGRHVPALLNKWKYSASDEDTMNFLVAQLLHDDNEYAKDDIDCIMKEHGLEEALKDKKFKELLYTKFAYRAAHLESHRNIEDRALGLYIFISLNALGITCSKQDAMIFGHMIDDIGSYPSLAQIIKGGLDPEEDDYVPYDDMDDDDDDDDDDDDDDDDDDDDDDDDDEDEDDDEDEDDDDDEDEDDD
;
A
#
# COMPACT_ATOMS: atom_id res chain seq x y z
N MET A 1 4.73 10.94 -22.62
CA MET A 1 3.64 9.95 -22.56
C MET A 1 2.39 10.54 -23.18
N ILE A 2 1.90 9.89 -24.23
CA ILE A 2 0.69 10.28 -24.94
C ILE A 2 -0.42 9.32 -24.47
N THR A 3 -1.57 9.86 -24.09
CA THR A 3 -2.72 9.03 -23.71
C THR A 3 -3.69 8.98 -24.88
N ARG A 4 -4.11 7.77 -25.27
CA ARG A 4 -5.14 7.53 -26.28
C ARG A 4 -6.33 6.80 -25.67
N THR A 5 -7.47 7.45 -25.62
CA THR A 5 -8.73 6.88 -25.14
C THR A 5 -9.54 6.36 -26.33
N TYR A 6 -10.06 5.16 -26.22
CA TYR A 6 -10.91 4.51 -27.21
C TYR A 6 -12.36 4.48 -26.73
N TYR A 7 -13.26 4.65 -27.69
CA TYR A 7 -14.69 4.58 -27.53
C TYR A 7 -15.27 3.68 -28.61
N LYS A 8 -16.26 2.88 -28.25
CA LYS A 8 -16.87 1.88 -29.13
C LYS A 8 -18.36 2.11 -29.26
N ASN A 9 -18.85 2.09 -30.49
CA ASN A 9 -20.28 2.03 -30.77
C ASN A 9 -20.65 0.59 -31.12
N LYS A 10 -21.07 -0.18 -30.11
CA LYS A 10 -21.37 -1.62 -30.26
C LYS A 10 -22.44 -1.89 -31.33
N LYS A 11 -23.45 -1.03 -31.44
CA LYS A 11 -24.54 -1.15 -32.43
C LYS A 11 -24.04 -0.99 -33.87
N LYS A 12 -23.10 -0.07 -34.09
CA LYS A 12 -22.57 0.23 -35.43
C LYS A 12 -21.27 -0.51 -35.75
N LYS A 13 -20.68 -1.21 -34.78
CA LYS A 13 -19.35 -1.82 -34.87
C LYS A 13 -18.29 -0.81 -35.32
N GLN A 14 -18.34 0.38 -34.74
CA GLN A 14 -17.41 1.47 -35.04
C GLN A 14 -16.57 1.81 -33.82
N ASP A 15 -15.30 2.09 -34.05
CA ASP A 15 -14.37 2.60 -33.04
C ASP A 15 -14.09 4.08 -33.30
N TRP A 16 -13.82 4.81 -32.22
CA TRP A 16 -13.37 6.17 -32.28
C TRP A 16 -12.37 6.39 -31.17
N PHE A 17 -11.26 7.04 -31.48
CA PHE A 17 -10.25 7.35 -30.48
C PHE A 17 -10.05 8.86 -30.34
N MET A 18 -9.53 9.22 -29.18
CA MET A 18 -8.99 10.54 -28.89
C MET A 18 -7.63 10.37 -28.23
N GLN A 19 -6.63 11.04 -28.77
CA GLN A 19 -5.27 11.06 -28.29
C GLN A 19 -4.91 12.47 -27.84
N ILE A 20 -4.27 12.60 -26.68
CA ILE A 20 -3.85 13.88 -26.10
C ILE A 20 -2.32 13.93 -26.02
N ASP A 21 -1.75 14.99 -26.57
CA ASP A 21 -0.31 15.30 -26.51
C ASP A 21 -0.12 16.80 -26.21
N GLY A 22 0.20 17.11 -24.96
CA GLY A 22 0.32 18.50 -24.48
C GLY A 22 -0.98 19.28 -24.62
N THR A 23 -1.03 20.26 -25.52
CA THR A 23 -2.26 21.03 -25.84
C THR A 23 -2.88 20.63 -27.18
N THR A 24 -2.50 19.47 -27.72
CA THR A 24 -2.99 18.93 -29.00
C THR A 24 -3.90 17.72 -28.78
N ILE A 25 -5.04 17.70 -29.46
CA ILE A 25 -5.99 16.59 -29.53
C ILE A 25 -5.90 15.99 -30.93
N VAL A 26 -5.68 14.68 -31.04
CA VAL A 26 -5.79 13.92 -32.29
C VAL A 26 -6.94 12.94 -32.15
N HIS A 27 -7.98 13.05 -32.97
CA HIS A 27 -9.17 12.20 -32.82
C HIS A 27 -9.75 11.74 -34.16
N GLY A 28 -10.27 10.52 -34.22
CA GLY A 28 -10.71 9.91 -35.48
C GLY A 28 -11.22 8.49 -35.31
N GLU A 29 -11.68 7.88 -36.39
CA GLU A 29 -12.00 6.44 -36.42
C GLU A 29 -10.71 5.62 -36.56
N THR A 30 -9.74 6.12 -37.35
CA THR A 30 -8.42 5.52 -37.53
C THR A 30 -7.32 6.59 -37.52
N PRO A 31 -6.05 6.26 -37.23
CA PRO A 31 -4.95 7.22 -37.26
C PRO A 31 -4.82 7.99 -38.59
N GLU A 32 -5.13 7.35 -39.72
CA GLU A 32 -5.06 7.93 -41.06
C GLU A 32 -6.19 8.94 -41.34
N THR A 33 -7.31 8.80 -40.65
CA THR A 33 -8.50 9.65 -40.78
C THR A 33 -8.62 10.67 -39.65
N ALA A 34 -7.62 10.71 -38.77
CA ALA A 34 -7.66 11.53 -37.57
C ALA A 34 -7.53 13.02 -37.88
N VAL A 35 -8.31 13.80 -37.14
CA VAL A 35 -8.25 15.26 -37.13
C VAL A 35 -7.36 15.70 -35.98
N THR A 36 -6.44 16.62 -36.25
CA THR A 36 -5.56 17.21 -35.25
C THR A 36 -6.03 18.62 -34.91
N LEU A 37 -6.21 18.91 -33.62
CA LEU A 37 -6.60 20.20 -33.08
C LEU A 37 -5.56 20.65 -32.06
N THR A 38 -4.92 21.81 -32.27
CA THR A 38 -3.95 22.37 -31.31
C THR A 38 -4.55 23.60 -30.63
N HIS A 39 -4.44 23.64 -29.31
CA HIS A 39 -5.00 24.71 -28.48
C HIS A 39 -3.89 25.57 -27.86
N PRO A 40 -4.18 26.86 -27.57
CA PRO A 40 -3.20 27.75 -26.96
C PRO A 40 -2.92 27.44 -25.48
N THR A 41 -3.85 26.76 -24.80
CA THR A 41 -3.74 26.41 -23.38
C THR A 41 -4.38 25.06 -23.10
N ALA A 42 -3.95 24.40 -22.01
CA ALA A 42 -4.56 23.16 -21.52
C ALA A 42 -6.05 23.34 -21.17
N ALA A 43 -6.43 24.50 -20.64
CA ALA A 43 -7.83 24.80 -20.31
C ALA A 43 -8.73 24.86 -21.57
N ALA A 44 -8.26 25.50 -22.65
CA ALA A 44 -9.01 25.55 -23.92
C ALA A 44 -9.12 24.17 -24.58
N MET A 45 -8.05 23.36 -24.45
CA MET A 45 -8.06 21.96 -24.88
C MET A 45 -9.10 21.15 -24.10
N ALA A 46 -9.15 21.26 -22.76
CA ALA A 46 -10.07 20.49 -21.92
C ALA A 46 -11.55 20.76 -22.27
N VAL A 47 -11.92 22.00 -22.58
CA VAL A 47 -13.27 22.33 -23.06
C VAL A 47 -13.58 21.61 -24.37
N THR A 48 -12.67 21.69 -25.35
CA THR A 48 -12.86 21.04 -26.66
C THR A 48 -12.92 19.52 -26.55
N MET A 49 -12.09 18.94 -25.68
CA MET A 49 -12.10 17.51 -25.36
C MET A 49 -13.47 17.08 -24.83
N ASN A 50 -14.01 17.78 -23.83
CA ASN A 50 -15.32 17.46 -23.26
C ASN A 50 -16.44 17.55 -24.30
N ASP A 51 -16.44 18.59 -25.13
CA ASP A 51 -17.44 18.73 -26.20
C ASP A 51 -17.39 17.57 -27.20
N LEU A 52 -16.19 17.13 -27.58
CA LEU A 52 -16.00 15.99 -28.49
C LEU A 52 -16.51 14.68 -27.87
N ILE A 53 -16.18 14.43 -26.60
CA ILE A 53 -16.63 13.24 -25.86
C ILE A 53 -18.16 13.25 -25.76
N MET A 54 -18.76 14.34 -25.28
CA MET A 54 -20.21 14.45 -25.13
C MET A 54 -20.94 14.27 -26.46
N LYS A 55 -20.40 14.86 -27.53
CA LYS A 55 -20.94 14.67 -28.88
C LYS A 55 -20.89 13.21 -29.31
N LYS A 56 -19.78 12.50 -29.08
CA LYS A 56 -19.65 11.09 -29.46
C LYS A 56 -20.54 10.18 -28.61
N CYS A 57 -20.58 10.38 -27.30
CA CYS A 57 -21.47 9.65 -26.40
C CYS A 57 -22.95 9.80 -26.80
N SER A 58 -23.38 11.00 -27.20
CA SER A 58 -24.75 11.22 -27.68
C SER A 58 -25.11 10.43 -28.95
N THR A 59 -24.12 9.91 -29.68
CA THR A 59 -24.30 9.08 -30.87
C THR A 59 -24.18 7.58 -30.61
N GLY A 60 -24.11 7.18 -29.33
CA GLY A 60 -24.04 5.78 -28.89
C GLY A 60 -22.63 5.20 -28.83
N PHE A 61 -21.60 6.04 -28.75
CA PHE A 61 -20.26 5.60 -28.39
C PHE A 61 -20.16 5.50 -26.86
N GLU A 62 -19.61 4.40 -26.37
CA GLU A 62 -19.31 4.16 -24.96
C GLU A 62 -17.80 4.16 -24.77
N PHE A 63 -17.32 4.53 -23.58
CA PHE A 63 -15.92 4.32 -23.23
C PHE A 63 -15.56 2.83 -23.35
N ASP A 64 -14.40 2.53 -23.92
CA ASP A 64 -13.92 1.16 -24.11
C ASP A 64 -12.64 0.93 -23.30
N ARG A 65 -11.57 1.66 -23.62
CA ARG A 65 -10.26 1.50 -22.97
C ARG A 65 -9.38 2.74 -23.12
N VAL A 66 -8.30 2.79 -22.34
CA VAL A 66 -7.21 3.76 -22.48
C VAL A 66 -5.93 3.00 -22.87
N GLU A 67 -5.22 3.52 -23.87
CA GLU A 67 -3.91 3.06 -24.28
C GLU A 67 -2.89 4.17 -24.01
N GLN A 68 -1.78 3.83 -23.37
CA GLN A 68 -0.64 4.73 -23.27
C GLN A 68 0.28 4.49 -24.46
N ILE A 69 0.50 5.52 -25.25
CA ILE A 69 1.37 5.48 -26.43
C ILE A 69 2.71 6.06 -26.05
N GLU A 70 3.73 5.24 -26.16
CA GLU A 70 5.10 5.66 -26.00
C GLU A 70 5.54 6.45 -27.23
N THR A 71 6.04 7.65 -26.98
CA THR A 71 6.65 8.46 -28.03
C THR A 71 8.01 7.89 -28.44
N GLU A 72 8.47 8.20 -29.64
CA GLU A 72 9.86 7.88 -30.04
C GLU A 72 10.90 8.52 -29.10
N SER A 73 10.57 9.65 -28.47
CA SER A 73 11.39 10.21 -27.38
C SER A 73 11.38 9.33 -26.13
N ASP A 74 10.24 8.76 -25.75
CA ASP A 74 10.13 7.82 -24.61
C ASP A 74 10.93 6.53 -24.90
N LYS A 75 10.86 6.00 -26.13
CA LYS A 75 11.67 4.86 -26.56
C LYS A 75 13.17 5.15 -26.56
N LYS A 76 13.58 6.30 -27.10
CA LYS A 76 14.99 6.74 -27.08
C LYS A 76 15.50 6.97 -25.67
N ALA A 77 14.66 7.48 -24.76
CA ALA A 77 15.01 7.66 -23.35
C ALA A 77 15.32 6.32 -22.64
N ARG A 78 14.68 5.22 -23.08
CA ARG A 78 14.91 3.86 -22.59
C ARG A 78 15.95 3.08 -23.38
N THR A 79 16.57 3.66 -24.39
CA THR A 79 17.64 2.98 -25.13
C THR A 79 18.98 3.28 -24.47
N VAL A 80 19.64 2.28 -23.89
CA VAL A 80 20.97 2.42 -23.29
C VAL A 80 21.96 1.52 -24.03
N GLY A 81 22.98 2.13 -24.65
CA GLY A 81 23.97 1.37 -25.41
C GLY A 81 23.40 0.60 -26.61
N GLY A 82 22.27 1.06 -27.18
CA GLY A 82 21.57 0.37 -28.26
C GLY A 82 20.61 -0.74 -27.81
N VAL A 83 20.46 -0.94 -26.50
CA VAL A 83 19.50 -1.89 -25.92
C VAL A 83 18.25 -1.13 -25.51
N GLU A 84 17.10 -1.54 -26.05
CA GLU A 84 15.79 -1.04 -25.62
C GLU A 84 15.44 -1.69 -24.27
N LEU A 85 15.26 -0.87 -23.24
CA LEU A 85 14.87 -1.32 -21.91
C LEU A 85 13.35 -1.39 -21.79
N GLY A 86 12.86 -2.36 -21.03
CA GLY A 86 11.46 -2.42 -20.60
C GLY A 86 11.06 -1.20 -19.76
N THR A 87 9.76 -0.93 -19.63
CA THR A 87 9.20 0.17 -18.81
C THR A 87 9.62 0.09 -17.34
N ASN A 88 9.96 -1.10 -16.86
CA ASN A 88 10.35 -1.38 -15.49
C ASN A 88 11.85 -1.70 -15.31
N GLN A 89 12.66 -1.49 -16.35
CA GLN A 89 14.09 -1.79 -16.33
C GLN A 89 14.91 -0.51 -16.23
N PHE A 90 15.75 -0.43 -15.19
CA PHE A 90 16.63 0.70 -14.94
C PHE A 90 18.09 0.26 -15.01
N VAL A 91 18.85 0.88 -15.91
CA VAL A 91 20.30 0.68 -15.95
C VAL A 91 20.95 1.55 -14.89
N VAL A 92 21.59 0.89 -13.93
CA VAL A 92 22.18 1.54 -12.77
C VAL A 92 23.46 0.82 -12.34
N ASP A 93 24.49 1.59 -12.02
CA ASP A 93 25.66 1.11 -11.29
C ASP A 93 25.52 1.51 -9.83
N PHE A 94 25.33 0.53 -8.93
CA PHE A 94 25.17 0.77 -7.48
C PHE A 94 26.44 1.34 -6.82
N GLY A 95 27.60 1.27 -7.48
CA GLY A 95 28.84 1.92 -7.02
C GLY A 95 29.01 3.35 -7.50
N ASP A 96 28.23 3.81 -8.48
CA ASP A 96 28.35 5.14 -9.07
C ASP A 96 27.23 6.09 -8.64
N ALA A 97 27.62 7.13 -7.91
CA ALA A 97 26.67 8.11 -7.40
C ALA A 97 25.99 8.93 -8.51
N ALA A 98 26.59 9.09 -9.69
CA ALA A 98 25.93 9.79 -10.80
C ALA A 98 24.84 8.92 -11.45
N SER A 99 25.11 7.63 -11.62
CA SER A 99 24.13 6.65 -12.07
C SER A 99 22.95 6.54 -11.11
N LEU A 100 23.21 6.43 -9.81
CA LEU A 100 22.16 6.41 -8.77
C LEU A 100 21.32 7.68 -8.78
N GLU A 101 21.98 8.86 -8.88
CA GLU A 101 21.30 10.15 -8.95
C GLU A 101 20.36 10.24 -10.15
N LYS A 102 20.79 9.76 -11.33
CA LYS A 102 19.97 9.75 -12.53
C LYS A 102 18.67 8.96 -12.32
N VAL A 103 18.77 7.76 -11.75
CA VAL A 103 17.61 6.88 -11.57
C VAL A 103 16.65 7.42 -10.51
N ILE A 104 17.15 7.87 -9.34
CA ILE A 104 16.24 8.43 -8.31
C ILE A 104 15.55 9.72 -8.77
N ARG A 105 16.23 10.55 -9.59
CA ARG A 105 15.58 11.71 -10.23
C ARG A 105 14.52 11.27 -11.23
N GLN A 106 14.76 10.21 -11.98
CA GLN A 106 13.75 9.64 -12.86
C GLN A 106 12.52 9.16 -12.09
N HIS A 107 12.69 8.47 -10.95
CA HIS A 107 11.55 8.09 -10.09
C HIS A 107 10.77 9.32 -9.61
N ASN A 108 11.49 10.41 -9.27
CA ASN A 108 10.89 11.67 -8.85
C ASN A 108 10.11 12.39 -9.96
N ASP A 109 10.64 12.40 -11.17
CA ASP A 109 10.07 13.13 -12.32
C ASP A 109 8.95 12.33 -12.98
N GLN A 110 9.03 11.00 -12.93
CA GLN A 110 8.10 10.05 -13.55
C GLN A 110 7.34 9.23 -12.50
N TYR A 111 7.03 9.86 -11.38
CA TYR A 111 6.43 9.21 -10.21
C TYR A 111 5.27 8.26 -10.54
N HIS A 112 4.24 8.71 -11.25
CA HIS A 112 3.10 7.86 -11.60
C HIS A 112 3.48 6.64 -12.47
N GLN A 113 4.46 6.79 -13.38
CA GLN A 113 4.94 5.68 -14.20
C GLN A 113 5.78 4.70 -13.37
N TYR A 114 6.54 5.21 -12.41
CA TYR A 114 7.27 4.38 -11.47
C TYR A 114 6.32 3.55 -10.60
N THR A 115 5.30 4.19 -10.01
CA THR A 115 4.27 3.50 -9.22
C THR A 115 3.59 2.39 -10.02
N ASP A 116 3.20 2.68 -11.26
CA ASP A 116 2.61 1.69 -12.18
C ASP A 116 3.55 0.51 -12.43
N ALA A 117 4.83 0.79 -12.67
CA ALA A 117 5.83 -0.25 -12.91
C ALA A 117 6.03 -1.15 -11.68
N VAL A 118 6.12 -0.55 -10.48
CA VAL A 118 6.28 -1.30 -9.22
C VAL A 118 5.09 -2.24 -9.00
N GLN A 119 3.87 -1.75 -9.17
CA GLN A 119 2.65 -2.52 -8.86
C GLN A 119 2.36 -3.63 -9.88
N ASN A 120 2.55 -3.36 -11.17
CA ASN A 120 2.10 -4.28 -12.21
C ASN A 120 3.17 -5.24 -12.70
N LYS A 121 4.45 -4.88 -12.60
CA LYS A 121 5.54 -5.64 -13.26
C LYS A 121 6.76 -5.87 -12.37
N GLY A 122 6.81 -5.27 -11.18
CA GLY A 122 8.02 -5.14 -10.38
C GLY A 122 9.08 -4.29 -11.09
N VAL A 123 10.09 -3.82 -10.35
CA VAL A 123 11.19 -3.01 -10.91
C VAL A 123 12.49 -3.81 -10.96
N ALA A 124 13.18 -3.79 -12.10
CA ALA A 124 14.46 -4.45 -12.29
C ALA A 124 15.58 -3.40 -12.44
N TYR A 125 16.58 -3.49 -11.57
CA TYR A 125 17.80 -2.68 -11.64
C TYR A 125 18.92 -3.54 -12.21
N GLY A 126 19.71 -3.04 -13.14
CA GLY A 126 20.72 -3.85 -13.81
C GLY A 126 21.74 -3.07 -14.62
N ALA A 127 22.48 -3.78 -15.48
CA ALA A 127 23.47 -3.21 -16.38
C ALA A 127 23.29 -3.74 -17.81
N VAL A 128 23.79 -2.99 -18.80
CA VAL A 128 23.87 -3.50 -20.18
C VAL A 128 25.21 -4.20 -20.38
N LYS A 129 25.18 -5.51 -20.67
CA LYS A 129 26.36 -6.33 -20.95
C LYS A 129 26.13 -7.11 -22.25
N GLY A 130 27.08 -7.03 -23.19
CA GLY A 130 26.98 -7.76 -24.46
C GLY A 130 25.74 -7.40 -25.30
N GLY A 131 25.23 -6.16 -25.19
CA GLY A 131 24.02 -5.74 -25.89
C GLY A 131 22.71 -6.30 -25.31
N LYS A 132 22.72 -6.78 -24.07
CA LYS A 132 21.53 -7.22 -23.33
C LYS A 132 21.46 -6.57 -21.96
N PHE A 133 20.26 -6.33 -21.47
CA PHE A 133 20.03 -5.97 -20.07
C PHE A 133 20.27 -7.21 -19.20
N VAL A 134 21.06 -7.04 -18.14
CA VAL A 134 21.34 -8.07 -17.14
C VAL A 134 20.95 -7.48 -15.80
N PRO A 135 19.89 -8.01 -15.13
CA PRO A 135 19.50 -7.53 -13.81
C PRO A 135 20.64 -7.78 -12.80
N HIS A 136 20.74 -6.91 -11.81
CA HIS A 136 21.54 -7.22 -10.63
C HIS A 136 20.87 -8.34 -9.85
N GLU A 137 21.68 -9.26 -9.34
CA GLU A 137 21.22 -10.21 -8.34
C GLU A 137 20.98 -9.45 -7.03
N ALA A 138 19.74 -9.47 -6.53
CA ALA A 138 19.39 -8.86 -5.27
C ALA A 138 20.13 -9.60 -4.14
N LYS A 139 20.88 -8.87 -3.32
CA LYS A 139 21.50 -9.42 -2.10
C LYS A 139 20.47 -9.67 -1.02
N SER A 140 19.42 -8.86 -0.98
CA SER A 140 18.32 -8.96 -0.02
C SER A 140 17.11 -9.71 -0.57
N GLY A 141 17.19 -10.37 -1.74
CA GLY A 141 16.02 -10.87 -2.46
C GLY A 141 15.14 -9.76 -3.07
N ASP A 142 15.19 -8.55 -2.51
CA ASP A 142 14.50 -7.35 -2.97
C ASP A 142 15.46 -6.36 -3.67
N ASN A 143 15.36 -6.29 -4.99
CA ASN A 143 16.13 -5.39 -5.84
C ASN A 143 15.86 -3.89 -5.56
N GLU A 144 14.67 -3.55 -5.10
CA GLU A 144 14.28 -2.18 -4.77
C GLU A 144 14.95 -1.71 -3.47
N LEU A 145 14.97 -2.56 -2.44
CA LEU A 145 15.68 -2.29 -1.20
C LEU A 145 17.16 -2.03 -1.44
N ASP A 146 17.83 -2.90 -2.21
CA ASP A 146 19.25 -2.75 -2.54
C ASP A 146 19.55 -1.44 -3.27
N PHE A 147 18.69 -1.04 -4.22
CA PHE A 147 18.81 0.23 -4.91
C PHE A 147 18.73 1.40 -3.93
N TYR A 148 17.71 1.46 -3.07
CA TYR A 148 17.57 2.56 -2.12
C TYR A 148 18.66 2.59 -1.06
N MET A 149 19.14 1.41 -0.64
CA MET A 149 20.31 1.29 0.24
C MET A 149 21.56 1.87 -0.41
N ALA A 150 21.78 1.60 -1.71
CA ALA A 150 22.86 2.20 -2.48
C ALA A 150 22.71 3.73 -2.56
N VAL A 151 21.51 4.24 -2.88
CA VAL A 151 21.23 5.70 -2.91
C VAL A 151 21.51 6.33 -1.54
N ALA A 152 20.99 5.76 -0.46
CA ALA A 152 21.09 6.31 0.89
C ALA A 152 22.53 6.28 1.44
N SER A 153 23.38 5.37 0.95
CA SER A 153 24.81 5.32 1.28
C SER A 153 25.55 6.61 0.87
N HIS A 154 25.08 7.30 -0.17
CA HIS A 154 25.65 8.57 -0.63
C HIS A 154 24.97 9.78 0.03
N ALA A 155 25.69 10.46 0.92
CA ALA A 155 25.17 11.62 1.66
C ALA A 155 24.57 12.73 0.77
N LYS A 156 25.10 12.94 -0.44
CA LYS A 156 24.59 13.94 -1.40
C LYS A 156 23.25 13.56 -2.04
N LEU A 157 22.89 12.28 -2.06
CA LEU A 157 21.67 11.78 -2.69
C LEU A 157 20.51 11.65 -1.69
N ARG A 158 20.80 11.58 -0.40
CA ARG A 158 19.78 11.51 0.67
C ARG A 158 18.70 12.60 0.58
N PRO A 159 19.00 13.87 0.26
CA PRO A 159 17.95 14.87 0.08
C PRO A 159 17.02 14.59 -1.11
N ILE A 160 17.53 13.97 -2.18
CA ILE A 160 16.73 13.61 -3.36
C ILE A 160 15.82 12.42 -3.04
N LEU A 161 16.33 11.45 -2.27
CA LEU A 161 15.54 10.34 -1.75
C LEU A 161 14.45 10.83 -0.78
N ALA A 162 14.77 11.80 0.07
CA ALA A 162 13.78 12.43 0.95
C ALA A 162 12.69 13.19 0.17
N GLU A 163 13.05 13.86 -0.93
CA GLU A 163 12.08 14.48 -1.85
C GLU A 163 11.12 13.44 -2.44
N PHE A 164 11.66 12.28 -2.84
CA PHE A 164 10.87 11.16 -3.36
C PHE A 164 9.87 10.62 -2.34
N ILE A 165 10.32 10.37 -1.10
CA ILE A 165 9.46 9.95 -0.01
C ILE A 165 8.38 11.01 0.26
N GLY A 166 8.74 12.29 0.27
CA GLY A 166 7.78 13.37 0.44
C GLY A 166 6.69 13.41 -0.63
N LYS A 167 7.02 13.12 -1.90
CA LYS A 167 6.03 13.00 -2.98
C LYS A 167 5.07 11.84 -2.76
N ILE A 168 5.58 10.70 -2.29
CA ILE A 168 4.76 9.53 -1.95
C ILE A 168 3.82 9.84 -0.79
N SER A 169 4.34 10.36 0.32
CA SER A 169 3.53 10.69 1.50
C SER A 169 2.45 11.74 1.23
N LEU A 170 2.68 12.65 0.29
CA LEU A 170 1.69 13.63 -0.14
C LEU A 170 0.65 13.08 -1.13
N GLY A 171 0.84 11.86 -1.64
CA GLY A 171 0.01 11.25 -2.68
C GLY A 171 -1.45 11.01 -2.31
N ASN A 172 -1.84 11.21 -1.04
CA ASN A 172 -3.14 10.84 -0.49
C ASN A 172 -3.54 9.42 -0.90
N TYR A 173 -3.01 8.43 -0.17
CA TYR A 173 -3.24 7.01 -0.41
C TYR A 173 -4.72 6.63 -0.59
N GLU A 174 -5.65 7.37 0.02
CA GLU A 174 -7.09 7.14 -0.15
C GLU A 174 -7.62 7.61 -1.52
N GLN A 175 -6.99 8.60 -2.14
CA GLN A 175 -7.44 9.22 -3.40
C GLN A 175 -6.66 8.75 -4.61
N ASP A 176 -5.42 8.28 -4.46
CA ASP A 176 -4.65 7.68 -5.54
C ASP A 176 -5.06 6.21 -5.68
N PRO A 177 -5.82 5.82 -6.73
CA PRO A 177 -6.30 4.45 -6.91
C PRO A 177 -5.17 3.44 -6.97
N MET A 178 -3.98 3.87 -7.39
CA MET A 178 -2.80 3.01 -7.41
C MET A 178 -2.40 2.65 -5.99
N MET A 179 -2.39 3.63 -5.09
CA MET A 179 -1.94 3.43 -3.70
C MET A 179 -2.96 2.74 -2.81
N ARG A 180 -4.25 2.92 -3.10
CA ARG A 180 -5.34 2.40 -2.28
C ARG A 180 -5.33 0.86 -2.19
N ASP A 181 -4.96 0.21 -3.29
CA ASP A 181 -5.05 -1.25 -3.40
C ASP A 181 -3.67 -1.92 -3.21
N ALA A 182 -2.64 -1.15 -2.82
CA ALA A 182 -1.30 -1.67 -2.60
C ALA A 182 -1.17 -2.29 -1.20
N GLU A 183 -0.87 -3.59 -1.15
CA GLU A 183 -0.60 -4.31 0.10
C GLU A 183 0.59 -3.68 0.85
N VAL A 184 1.69 -3.42 0.13
CA VAL A 184 2.87 -2.74 0.67
C VAL A 184 2.90 -1.28 0.18
N PRO A 185 2.92 -0.29 1.08
CA PRO A 185 3.05 1.10 0.71
C PRO A 185 4.32 1.36 -0.10
N LEU A 186 4.17 1.97 -1.27
CA LEU A 186 5.30 2.41 -2.09
C LEU A 186 6.25 3.26 -1.26
N GLY A 187 7.56 3.08 -1.43
CA GLY A 187 8.56 3.88 -0.70
C GLY A 187 8.87 3.43 0.72
N SER A 188 8.24 2.37 1.23
CA SER A 188 8.63 1.73 2.49
C SER A 188 10.12 1.32 2.49
N ASN A 189 10.64 0.83 1.36
CA ASN A 189 12.06 0.58 1.13
C ASN A 189 12.92 1.84 1.16
N ALA A 190 12.47 2.89 0.48
CA ALA A 190 13.17 4.17 0.40
C ALA A 190 13.33 4.82 1.79
N VAL A 191 12.25 4.85 2.56
CA VAL A 191 12.24 5.50 3.87
C VAL A 191 13.03 4.73 4.91
N TYR A 192 12.98 3.39 4.86
CA TYR A 192 13.83 2.52 5.68
C TYR A 192 15.31 2.76 5.37
N ALA A 193 15.71 2.67 4.09
CA ALA A 193 17.09 2.86 3.68
C ALA A 193 17.64 4.23 4.12
N LEU A 194 16.81 5.28 4.00
CA LEU A 194 17.16 6.64 4.39
C LEU A 194 17.32 6.79 5.91
N ALA A 195 16.37 6.28 6.70
CA ALA A 195 16.43 6.29 8.17
C ALA A 195 17.57 5.43 8.71
N LEU A 196 17.91 4.33 8.02
CA LEU A 196 19.04 3.49 8.35
C LEU A 196 20.35 4.21 8.07
N ALA A 197 20.44 4.99 6.98
CA ALA A 197 21.68 5.69 6.64
C ALA A 197 22.00 6.87 7.58
N ASP A 198 20.99 7.59 8.08
CA ASP A 198 21.18 8.81 8.89
C ASP A 198 19.96 9.07 9.80
N LYS A 199 20.22 9.08 11.11
CA LYS A 199 19.20 9.18 12.17
C LYS A 199 18.25 10.37 12.01
N LYS A 200 18.72 11.49 11.44
CA LYS A 200 17.86 12.68 11.26
C LYS A 200 16.64 12.44 10.36
N TYR A 201 16.66 11.36 9.56
CA TYR A 201 15.53 10.98 8.72
C TYR A 201 14.56 10.00 9.40
N LEU A 202 14.81 9.63 10.66
CA LEU A 202 13.88 8.80 11.42
C LEU A 202 12.52 9.50 11.58
N LYS A 203 12.51 10.82 11.73
CA LYS A 203 11.30 11.64 11.71
C LYS A 203 10.52 11.54 10.39
N ALA A 204 11.22 11.58 9.25
CA ALA A 204 10.59 11.41 7.93
C ALA A 204 9.99 10.00 7.79
N HIS A 205 10.60 8.99 8.43
CA HIS A 205 10.02 7.65 8.52
C HIS A 205 8.75 7.60 9.34
N THR A 206 8.73 8.24 10.51
CA THR A 206 7.51 8.37 11.31
C THR A 206 6.40 9.08 10.51
N GLU A 207 6.72 10.21 9.86
CA GLU A 207 5.77 10.99 9.07
C GLU A 207 5.23 10.20 7.87
N PHE A 208 6.07 9.38 7.23
CA PHE A 208 5.63 8.47 6.18
C PHE A 208 4.63 7.43 6.71
N CYS A 209 4.92 6.78 7.84
CA CYS A 209 4.00 5.84 8.45
C CYS A 209 2.67 6.51 8.79
N ASP A 210 2.71 7.64 9.51
CA ASP A 210 1.52 8.40 9.86
C ASP A 210 0.70 8.88 8.64
N SER A 211 1.29 8.92 7.43
CA SER A 211 0.59 9.29 6.18
C SER A 211 -0.11 8.11 5.47
N ILE A 212 0.21 6.87 5.87
CA ILE A 212 -0.35 5.67 5.27
C ILE A 212 -1.67 5.33 5.98
N PRO A 213 -2.73 4.96 5.24
CA PRO A 213 -3.96 4.49 5.83
C PRO A 213 -3.70 3.29 6.73
N ILE A 214 -4.37 3.26 7.86
CA ILE A 214 -4.42 2.09 8.70
C ILE A 214 -5.02 0.92 7.90
N GLY A 215 -4.33 -0.23 7.90
CA GLY A 215 -4.70 -1.42 7.14
C GLY A 215 -3.78 -1.72 5.94
N CYS A 216 -2.89 -0.78 5.59
CA CYS A 216 -1.81 -1.08 4.65
C CYS A 216 -0.66 -1.78 5.37
N TYR A 217 -0.18 -2.87 4.80
CA TYR A 217 0.87 -3.71 5.37
C TYR A 217 2.23 -3.02 5.24
N ILE A 218 2.72 -2.41 6.33
CA ILE A 218 4.15 -2.05 6.41
C ILE A 218 4.89 -3.32 6.82
N ALA A 219 5.03 -4.24 5.86
CA ALA A 219 5.47 -5.65 5.95
C ALA A 219 6.84 -5.94 6.60
N ARG A 220 7.18 -5.42 7.79
CA ARG A 220 8.61 -5.24 8.16
C ARG A 220 8.93 -5.30 9.65
N PHE A 221 7.96 -5.66 10.48
CA PHE A 221 8.21 -5.93 11.89
C PHE A 221 8.95 -7.26 12.08
N ASN A 222 8.33 -8.36 11.65
CA ASN A 222 8.93 -9.70 11.63
C ASN A 222 8.47 -10.49 10.41
N ASP A 223 8.71 -9.98 9.19
CA ASP A 223 8.65 -10.90 8.05
C ASP A 223 9.83 -11.87 8.21
N ASP A 224 9.55 -13.05 8.78
CA ASP A 224 10.52 -14.11 9.05
C ASP A 224 10.98 -14.80 7.74
N THR A 225 10.66 -14.21 6.59
CA THR A 225 11.31 -14.60 5.34
C THR A 225 12.83 -14.46 5.53
N PRO A 226 13.63 -15.47 5.13
CA PRO A 226 15.10 -15.42 5.24
C PRO A 226 15.73 -14.15 4.66
N ASP A 227 14.98 -13.47 3.78
CA ASP A 227 15.35 -12.29 3.01
C ASP A 227 14.62 -11.01 3.49
N GLY A 228 13.51 -11.14 4.23
CA GLY A 228 12.73 -10.04 4.81
C GLY A 228 13.45 -9.45 6.01
N GLY A 229 14.28 -8.44 5.76
CA GLY A 229 15.02 -7.78 6.82
C GLY A 229 14.10 -7.32 7.96
N ARG A 230 14.45 -7.65 9.21
CA ARG A 230 13.86 -7.06 10.42
C ARG A 230 14.17 -5.57 10.50
N HIS A 231 13.41 -4.73 9.81
CA HIS A 231 13.73 -3.32 9.62
C HIS A 231 13.63 -2.53 10.92
N VAL A 232 12.56 -2.74 11.69
CA VAL A 232 12.37 -2.08 12.98
C VAL A 232 13.48 -2.50 13.97
N PRO A 233 13.74 -3.80 14.20
CA PRO A 233 14.88 -4.22 15.02
C PRO A 233 16.23 -3.68 14.54
N ALA A 234 16.48 -3.64 13.23
CA ALA A 234 17.73 -3.10 12.68
C ALA A 234 17.90 -1.60 13.00
N LEU A 235 16.84 -0.80 12.85
CA LEU A 235 16.87 0.63 13.15
C LEU A 235 17.02 0.88 14.66
N LEU A 236 16.28 0.17 15.51
CA LEU A 236 16.40 0.27 16.97
C LEU A 236 17.79 -0.16 17.45
N ASN A 237 18.34 -1.24 16.90
CA ASN A 237 19.69 -1.71 17.21
C ASN A 237 20.77 -0.71 16.80
N LYS A 238 20.60 -0.07 15.63
CA LYS A 238 21.54 0.93 15.11
C LYS A 238 21.50 2.21 15.93
N TRP A 239 20.31 2.75 16.19
CA TRP A 239 20.16 4.07 16.80
C TRP A 239 20.10 4.06 18.31
N LYS A 240 19.98 2.87 18.90
CA LYS A 240 19.79 2.59 20.33
C LYS A 240 18.55 3.30 20.85
N TYR A 241 17.54 2.51 21.18
CA TYR A 241 16.34 3.03 21.82
C TYR A 241 16.71 3.84 23.08
N SER A 242 16.05 4.99 23.25
CA SER A 242 16.10 5.78 24.47
C SER A 242 14.76 6.47 24.69
N ALA A 243 14.18 6.34 25.89
CA ALA A 243 12.97 7.07 26.26
C ALA A 243 13.14 8.60 26.22
N SER A 244 14.39 9.09 26.29
CA SER A 244 14.70 10.51 26.14
C SER A 244 14.84 10.99 24.69
N ASP A 245 14.85 10.05 23.75
CA ASP A 245 15.00 10.33 22.32
C ASP A 245 13.64 10.21 21.62
N GLU A 246 13.03 11.37 21.44
CA GLU A 246 11.67 11.51 20.90
C GLU A 246 11.54 10.95 19.48
N ASP A 247 12.58 11.01 18.64
CA ASP A 247 12.53 10.48 17.28
C ASP A 247 12.46 8.94 17.29
N THR A 248 13.29 8.29 18.13
CA THR A 248 13.26 6.81 18.24
C THR A 248 11.97 6.29 18.87
N MET A 249 11.42 7.06 19.82
CA MET A 249 10.15 6.76 20.45
C MET A 249 8.98 6.94 19.46
N ASN A 250 8.90 8.05 18.75
CA ASN A 250 7.86 8.29 17.75
C ASN A 250 7.91 7.27 16.62
N PHE A 251 9.12 6.92 16.14
CA PHE A 251 9.30 5.86 15.13
C PHE A 251 8.75 4.53 15.60
N LEU A 252 9.12 4.07 16.79
CA LEU A 252 8.64 2.80 17.31
C LEU A 252 7.11 2.80 17.43
N VAL A 253 6.55 3.85 18.01
CA VAL A 253 5.10 3.93 18.20
C VAL A 253 4.38 3.97 16.86
N ALA A 254 4.83 4.76 15.89
CA ALA A 254 4.22 4.79 14.56
C ALA A 254 4.26 3.41 13.90
N GLN A 255 5.40 2.73 13.97
CA GLN A 255 5.54 1.38 13.43
C GLN A 255 4.51 0.43 14.10
N LEU A 256 4.38 0.44 15.43
CA LEU A 256 3.45 -0.45 16.15
C LEU A 256 1.98 -0.28 15.75
N LEU A 257 1.61 0.86 15.16
CA LEU A 257 0.25 1.09 14.68
C LEU A 257 -0.04 0.49 13.30
N HIS A 258 0.98 0.14 12.51
CA HIS A 258 0.82 -0.42 11.17
C HIS A 258 1.01 -1.93 11.13
N ASP A 259 1.26 -2.54 12.27
CA ASP A 259 1.29 -4.00 12.41
C ASP A 259 -0.13 -4.49 12.65
N ASP A 260 -0.79 -4.92 11.57
CA ASP A 260 -2.18 -5.39 11.54
C ASP A 260 -2.30 -6.90 11.31
N ASN A 261 -1.18 -7.62 11.35
CA ASN A 261 -1.20 -9.07 11.28
C ASN A 261 -1.64 -9.70 12.63
N GLU A 262 -2.00 -10.98 12.55
CA GLU A 262 -2.21 -11.84 13.72
C GLU A 262 -0.98 -11.95 14.64
N TYR A 263 0.19 -11.56 14.14
CA TYR A 263 1.49 -11.57 14.84
C TYR A 263 1.80 -10.25 15.57
N ALA A 264 0.96 -9.22 15.51
CA ALA A 264 1.27 -7.90 16.06
C ALA A 264 1.60 -8.00 17.57
N LYS A 265 0.94 -8.92 18.26
CA LYS A 265 1.27 -9.29 19.64
C LYS A 265 2.70 -9.83 19.76
N ASP A 266 3.07 -10.80 18.95
CA ASP A 266 4.38 -11.45 19.01
C ASP A 266 5.49 -10.48 18.59
N ASP A 267 5.19 -9.55 17.68
CA ASP A 267 6.07 -8.48 17.22
C ASP A 267 6.28 -7.43 18.32
N ILE A 268 5.21 -7.02 19.00
CA ILE A 268 5.28 -6.23 20.23
C ILE A 268 6.11 -6.98 21.28
N ASP A 269 5.79 -8.23 21.60
CA ASP A 269 6.47 -9.03 22.63
C ASP A 269 7.97 -9.20 22.30
N CYS A 270 8.30 -9.42 21.03
CA CYS A 270 9.66 -9.52 20.53
C CYS A 270 10.43 -8.21 20.77
N ILE A 271 9.87 -7.08 20.37
CA ILE A 271 10.52 -5.77 20.54
C ILE A 271 10.62 -5.40 22.03
N MET A 272 9.57 -5.68 22.80
CA MET A 272 9.52 -5.53 24.25
C MET A 272 10.70 -6.22 24.94
N LYS A 273 10.93 -7.49 24.58
CA LYS A 273 11.93 -8.36 25.18
C LYS A 273 13.34 -8.13 24.64
N GLU A 274 13.51 -7.97 23.33
CA GLU A 274 14.82 -7.90 22.67
C GLU A 274 15.45 -6.50 22.75
N HIS A 275 14.63 -5.44 22.80
CA HIS A 275 15.12 -4.06 22.79
C HIS A 275 14.94 -3.33 24.12
N GLY A 276 14.50 -4.01 25.18
CA GLY A 276 14.44 -3.47 26.54
C GLY A 276 13.37 -2.40 26.73
N LEU A 277 12.28 -2.46 25.95
CA LEU A 277 11.15 -1.53 26.09
C LEU A 277 10.33 -1.76 27.37
N GLU A 278 10.55 -2.85 28.09
CA GLU A 278 10.03 -2.98 29.46
C GLU A 278 10.46 -1.80 30.35
N GLU A 279 11.68 -1.28 30.15
CA GLU A 279 12.14 -0.07 30.86
C GLU A 279 11.51 1.20 30.29
N ALA A 280 11.25 1.24 28.98
CA ALA A 280 10.54 2.35 28.34
C ALA A 280 9.13 2.54 28.88
N LEU A 281 8.43 1.44 29.17
CA LEU A 281 7.09 1.48 29.75
C LEU A 281 7.08 2.05 31.19
N LYS A 282 8.24 2.25 31.81
CA LYS A 282 8.32 3.00 33.07
C LYS A 282 8.35 4.52 32.83
N ASP A 283 8.69 4.95 31.62
CA ASP A 283 8.68 6.36 31.24
C ASP A 283 7.25 6.83 30.95
N LYS A 284 6.83 7.87 31.67
CA LYS A 284 5.48 8.43 31.56
C LYS A 284 5.21 9.02 30.17
N LYS A 285 6.19 9.70 29.55
CA LYS A 285 6.03 10.32 28.23
C LYS A 285 5.87 9.25 27.15
N PHE A 286 6.64 8.16 27.24
CA PHE A 286 6.48 7.00 26.35
C PHE A 286 5.09 6.40 26.45
N LYS A 287 4.60 6.15 27.67
CA LYS A 287 3.25 5.64 27.91
C LYS A 287 2.15 6.53 27.33
N GLU A 288 2.23 7.84 27.56
CA GLU A 288 1.26 8.80 27.04
C GLU A 288 1.26 8.85 25.51
N LEU A 289 2.43 8.79 24.87
CA LEU A 289 2.53 8.75 23.42
C LEU A 289 1.96 7.45 22.85
N LEU A 290 2.38 6.31 23.42
CA LEU A 290 1.91 4.98 23.03
C LEU A 290 0.38 4.92 23.14
N TYR A 291 -0.17 5.38 24.27
CA TYR A 291 -1.60 5.51 24.48
C TYR A 291 -2.29 6.35 23.40
N THR A 292 -1.82 7.58 23.17
CA THR A 292 -2.43 8.51 22.22
C THR A 292 -2.53 7.89 20.83
N LYS A 293 -1.47 7.19 20.41
CA LYS A 293 -1.38 6.56 19.10
C LYS A 293 -2.24 5.31 19.00
N PHE A 294 -2.29 4.48 20.04
CA PHE A 294 -3.20 3.33 20.08
C PHE A 294 -4.68 3.73 20.15
N ALA A 295 -5.02 4.77 20.90
CA ALA A 295 -6.39 5.31 20.93
C ALA A 295 -6.81 5.81 19.54
N TYR A 296 -5.90 6.48 18.82
CA TYR A 296 -6.13 6.87 17.42
C TYR A 296 -6.38 5.65 16.51
N ARG A 297 -5.58 4.58 16.63
CA ARG A 297 -5.77 3.33 15.88
C ARG A 297 -7.09 2.65 16.23
N ALA A 298 -7.44 2.59 17.51
CA ALA A 298 -8.71 2.00 17.94
C ALA A 298 -9.92 2.73 17.35
N ALA A 299 -9.93 4.07 17.40
CA ALA A 299 -10.98 4.87 16.78
C ALA A 299 -11.07 4.64 15.26
N HIS A 300 -9.93 4.45 14.60
CA HIS A 300 -9.91 4.06 13.18
C HIS A 300 -10.51 2.67 12.97
N LEU A 301 -10.09 1.66 13.74
CA LEU A 301 -10.60 0.29 13.62
C LEU A 301 -12.10 0.19 13.94
N GLU A 302 -12.61 0.98 14.88
CA GLU A 302 -14.04 1.08 15.18
C GLU A 302 -14.85 1.56 13.96
N SER A 303 -14.29 2.50 13.19
CA SER A 303 -14.92 2.96 11.94
C SER A 303 -14.92 1.91 10.82
N HIS A 304 -14.15 0.83 10.98
CA HIS A 304 -14.13 -0.30 10.05
C HIS A 304 -15.13 -1.38 10.50
N ARG A 305 -15.86 -1.96 9.55
CA ARG A 305 -16.94 -2.92 9.84
C ARG A 305 -16.44 -4.36 10.03
N ASN A 306 -15.14 -4.62 9.96
CA ASN A 306 -14.60 -5.96 10.14
C ASN A 306 -14.48 -6.30 11.64
N ILE A 307 -14.93 -7.50 12.00
CA ILE A 307 -14.94 -7.99 13.38
C ILE A 307 -13.54 -8.28 13.92
N GLU A 308 -12.60 -8.67 13.05
CA GLU A 308 -11.21 -8.97 13.41
C GLU A 308 -10.46 -7.68 13.80
N ASP A 309 -10.66 -6.61 13.03
CA ASP A 309 -10.14 -5.27 13.33
C ASP A 309 -10.63 -4.76 14.69
N ARG A 310 -11.89 -5.06 15.03
CA ARG A 310 -12.46 -4.68 16.33
C ARG A 310 -11.83 -5.46 17.49
N ALA A 311 -11.56 -6.75 17.29
CA ALA A 311 -10.88 -7.58 18.29
C ALA A 311 -9.44 -7.11 18.56
N LEU A 312 -8.73 -6.64 17.54
CA LEU A 312 -7.41 -6.04 17.68
C LEU A 312 -7.44 -4.73 18.49
N GLY A 313 -8.41 -3.84 18.22
CA GLY A 313 -8.62 -2.62 19.00
C GLY A 313 -8.87 -2.91 20.48
N LEU A 314 -9.63 -3.96 20.78
CA LEU A 314 -9.88 -4.41 22.14
C LEU A 314 -8.64 -5.02 22.80
N TYR A 315 -7.84 -5.81 22.07
CA TYR A 315 -6.58 -6.35 22.58
C TYR A 315 -5.59 -5.25 22.96
N ILE A 316 -5.48 -4.23 22.10
CA ILE A 316 -4.68 -3.03 22.35
C ILE A 316 -5.10 -2.37 23.67
N PHE A 317 -6.40 -2.20 23.88
CA PHE A 317 -6.94 -1.59 25.09
C PHE A 317 -6.64 -2.41 26.37
N ILE A 318 -6.83 -3.72 26.32
CA ILE A 318 -6.50 -4.62 27.43
C ILE A 318 -5.00 -4.54 27.75
N SER A 319 -4.15 -4.53 26.72
CA SER A 319 -2.71 -4.43 26.86
C SER A 319 -2.30 -3.10 27.51
N LEU A 320 -2.91 -1.98 27.12
CA LEU A 320 -2.64 -0.67 27.73
C LEU A 320 -3.03 -0.64 29.22
N ASN A 321 -4.19 -1.19 29.58
CA ASN A 321 -4.62 -1.30 30.98
C ASN A 321 -3.68 -2.20 31.79
N ALA A 322 -3.25 -3.34 31.24
CA ALA A 322 -2.28 -4.23 31.89
C ALA A 322 -0.93 -3.54 32.15
N LEU A 323 -0.57 -2.53 31.34
CA LEU A 323 0.64 -1.72 31.52
C LEU A 323 0.46 -0.54 32.50
N GLY A 324 -0.72 -0.44 33.14
CA GLY A 324 -1.07 0.61 34.09
C GLY A 324 -1.27 1.97 33.43
N ILE A 325 -1.66 1.99 32.15
CA ILE A 325 -1.98 3.19 31.40
C ILE A 325 -3.49 3.39 31.50
N THR A 326 -3.92 4.33 32.35
CA THR A 326 -5.33 4.63 32.56
C THR A 326 -5.91 5.41 31.39
N CYS A 327 -6.98 4.90 30.81
CA CYS A 327 -7.73 5.54 29.74
C CYS A 327 -8.72 6.60 30.25
N SER A 328 -9.11 7.55 29.40
CA SER A 328 -10.20 8.48 29.74
C SER A 328 -11.56 7.76 29.73
N LYS A 329 -12.56 8.32 30.43
CA LYS A 329 -13.93 7.76 30.46
C LYS A 329 -14.56 7.68 29.05
N GLN A 330 -14.20 8.60 28.17
CA GLN A 330 -14.70 8.64 26.78
C GLN A 330 -14.06 7.55 25.92
N ASP A 331 -12.78 7.26 26.14
CA ASP A 331 -12.09 6.16 25.46
C ASP A 331 -12.64 4.81 25.95
N ALA A 332 -12.86 4.66 27.26
CA ALA A 332 -13.50 3.46 27.81
C ALA A 332 -14.91 3.20 27.25
N MET A 333 -15.66 4.25 26.90
CA MET A 333 -16.96 4.13 26.21
C MET A 333 -16.80 3.63 24.76
N ILE A 334 -15.85 4.18 24.01
CA ILE A 334 -15.54 3.71 22.64
C ILE A 334 -15.19 2.22 22.65
N PHE A 335 -14.32 1.80 23.56
CA PHE A 335 -13.97 0.38 23.70
C PHE A 335 -15.11 -0.48 24.25
N GLY A 336 -15.98 0.07 25.09
CA GLY A 336 -17.20 -0.59 25.57
C GLY A 336 -18.12 -1.01 24.42
N HIS A 337 -18.32 -0.14 23.42
CA HIS A 337 -19.10 -0.48 22.22
C HIS A 337 -18.46 -1.60 21.39
N MET A 338 -17.12 -1.63 21.30
CA MET A 338 -16.42 -2.74 20.66
C MET A 338 -16.61 -4.07 21.43
N ILE A 339 -16.69 -4.01 22.77
CA ILE A 339 -16.89 -5.18 23.64
C ILE A 339 -18.30 -5.76 23.50
N ASP A 340 -19.32 -4.91 23.48
CA ASP A 340 -20.72 -5.33 23.34
C ASP A 340 -20.96 -6.03 21.99
N ASP A 341 -20.34 -5.55 20.92
CA ASP A 341 -20.37 -6.18 19.59
C ASP A 341 -19.56 -7.49 19.52
N ILE A 342 -18.51 -7.66 20.35
CA ILE A 342 -17.68 -8.89 20.46
C ILE A 342 -18.29 -9.90 21.44
N GLY A 343 -19.39 -9.55 22.14
CA GLY A 343 -20.05 -10.33 23.19
C GLY A 343 -20.45 -11.77 22.82
N SER A 344 -20.30 -12.18 21.56
CA SER A 344 -20.38 -13.57 21.09
C SER A 344 -19.21 -14.47 21.53
N TYR A 345 -18.12 -13.93 22.11
CA TYR A 345 -16.94 -14.70 22.55
C TYR A 345 -16.75 -14.69 24.08
N PRO A 346 -17.26 -15.71 24.81
CA PRO A 346 -17.31 -15.74 26.28
C PRO A 346 -15.95 -15.68 27.00
N SER A 347 -14.87 -16.11 26.34
CA SER A 347 -13.52 -16.14 26.91
C SER A 347 -12.88 -14.75 27.00
N LEU A 348 -13.13 -13.88 26.02
CA LEU A 348 -12.62 -12.50 26.02
C LEU A 348 -13.35 -11.63 27.05
N ALA A 349 -14.68 -11.78 27.15
CA ALA A 349 -15.49 -11.03 28.12
C ALA A 349 -15.06 -11.25 29.58
N GLN A 350 -14.55 -12.44 29.93
CA GLN A 350 -14.06 -12.75 31.28
C GLN A 350 -12.71 -12.09 31.60
N ILE A 351 -11.82 -11.96 30.62
CA ILE A 351 -10.51 -11.29 30.81
C ILE A 351 -10.70 -9.79 31.06
N ILE A 352 -11.67 -9.19 30.36
CA ILE A 352 -11.96 -7.75 30.41
C ILE A 352 -12.62 -7.35 31.72
N LYS A 353 -13.61 -8.12 32.20
CA LYS A 353 -14.26 -7.89 33.50
C LYS A 353 -13.30 -7.99 34.69
N GLY A 354 -12.16 -8.67 34.54
CA GLY A 354 -11.13 -8.76 35.58
C GLY A 354 -10.10 -7.62 35.57
N GLY A 355 -9.97 -6.88 34.46
CA GLY A 355 -8.99 -5.80 34.30
C GLY A 355 -9.57 -4.38 34.36
N LEU A 356 -10.87 -4.25 34.12
CA LEU A 356 -11.63 -3.01 34.28
C LEU A 356 -12.27 -2.97 35.66
N ASP A 357 -11.48 -2.67 36.69
CA ASP A 357 -12.01 -2.20 37.98
C ASP A 357 -11.77 -0.68 38.04
N PRO A 358 -12.57 0.15 37.32
CA PRO A 358 -12.59 1.57 37.62
C PRO A 358 -13.06 1.70 39.06
N GLU A 359 -12.33 2.43 39.91
CA GLU A 359 -12.74 2.69 41.30
C GLU A 359 -14.26 2.90 41.36
N GLU A 360 -14.90 2.02 42.14
CA GLU A 360 -16.28 1.51 42.04
C GLU A 360 -17.40 2.54 42.29
N ASP A 361 -17.16 3.84 42.09
CA ASP A 361 -17.93 4.86 42.78
C ASP A 361 -18.99 5.62 41.96
N ASP A 362 -19.23 5.34 40.67
CA ASP A 362 -20.28 6.07 39.91
C ASP A 362 -20.83 5.33 38.65
N TYR A 363 -20.91 4.00 38.65
CA TYR A 363 -21.70 3.29 37.62
C TYR A 363 -23.16 3.15 38.09
N VAL A 364 -24.01 4.06 37.64
CA VAL A 364 -25.47 3.91 37.75
C VAL A 364 -25.93 3.10 36.54
N PRO A 365 -26.41 1.86 36.70
CA PRO A 365 -26.99 1.11 35.60
C PRO A 365 -28.23 1.86 35.08
N TYR A 366 -28.31 2.07 33.78
CA TYR A 366 -29.56 2.44 33.12
C TYR A 366 -30.44 1.19 33.03
N ASP A 367 -31.11 0.87 34.14
CA ASP A 367 -32.33 0.07 34.10
C ASP A 367 -33.53 1.04 34.06
N ASP A 368 -34.54 0.68 33.28
CA ASP A 368 -35.85 1.32 33.09
C ASP A 368 -35.92 2.50 32.09
N MET A 369 -35.88 2.17 30.79
CA MET A 369 -36.85 2.76 29.86
C MET A 369 -37.77 1.66 29.36
N ASP A 370 -38.92 1.53 30.05
CA ASP A 370 -40.14 0.90 29.53
C ASP A 370 -40.50 1.59 28.20
N ASP A 371 -40.37 0.86 27.09
CA ASP A 371 -41.16 1.10 25.88
C ASP A 371 -42.25 0.03 25.83
N ASP A 372 -43.36 0.34 26.49
CA ASP A 372 -44.69 -0.16 26.13
C ASP A 372 -45.03 0.39 24.74
N ASP A 373 -45.11 -0.48 23.73
CA ASP A 373 -46.05 -0.33 22.62
C ASP A 373 -46.32 -1.72 22.01
N ASP A 374 -47.35 -2.34 22.58
CA ASP A 374 -48.23 -3.29 21.89
C ASP A 374 -48.80 -2.60 20.63
N ASP A 375 -48.70 -3.23 19.47
CA ASP A 375 -49.77 -3.24 18.47
C ASP A 375 -49.55 -4.39 17.47
N ASP A 376 -50.22 -5.49 17.82
CA ASP A 376 -51.02 -6.38 16.97
C ASP A 376 -50.40 -7.01 15.70
N ASP A 377 -50.12 -8.31 15.89
CA ASP A 377 -50.47 -9.40 14.97
C ASP A 377 -51.68 -9.07 14.08
N ASP A 378 -51.52 -9.24 12.76
CA ASP A 378 -52.32 -10.19 11.98
C ASP A 378 -52.00 -10.09 10.48
N ASP A 379 -52.07 -11.28 9.87
CA ASP A 379 -52.33 -11.55 8.44
C ASP A 379 -51.18 -11.27 7.45
N ASP A 380 -50.84 -12.17 6.54
CA ASP A 380 -51.22 -13.55 6.27
C ASP A 380 -50.37 -13.90 5.04
N ASP A 381 -49.93 -15.15 5.01
CA ASP A 381 -49.89 -16.00 3.83
C ASP A 381 -49.16 -15.59 2.53
N ASP A 382 -48.50 -16.63 2.05
CA ASP A 382 -48.48 -17.11 0.69
C ASP A 382 -47.23 -16.84 -0.16
N ASP A 383 -46.64 -18.00 -0.45
CA ASP A 383 -46.23 -18.42 -1.78
C ASP A 383 -44.87 -17.89 -2.23
N ASP A 384 -43.99 -18.70 -2.79
CA ASP A 384 -43.87 -20.13 -3.09
C ASP A 384 -42.66 -20.08 -4.05
N ASP A 385 -41.96 -21.21 -4.17
CA ASP A 385 -41.26 -21.60 -5.40
C ASP A 385 -40.26 -20.60 -6.03
N ASP A 386 -38.98 -20.93 -5.92
CA ASP A 386 -38.31 -21.52 -7.07
C ASP A 386 -36.99 -22.14 -6.62
N ASP A 387 -37.05 -23.46 -6.40
CA ASP A 387 -35.99 -24.36 -6.85
C ASP A 387 -35.69 -24.04 -8.32
N ASP A 388 -34.43 -23.77 -8.65
CA ASP A 388 -33.89 -24.26 -9.91
C ASP A 388 -32.38 -24.47 -9.75
N ASP A 389 -32.06 -25.76 -9.76
CA ASP A 389 -30.85 -26.39 -10.21
C ASP A 389 -30.07 -25.56 -11.26
N ASP A 390 -28.75 -25.53 -11.11
CA ASP A 390 -27.88 -25.91 -12.22
C ASP A 390 -26.52 -26.32 -11.64
N ASP A 391 -26.39 -27.64 -11.49
CA ASP A 391 -25.14 -28.39 -11.55
C ASP A 391 -24.40 -28.01 -12.84
N ASP A 392 -23.24 -27.34 -12.72
CA ASP A 392 -22.21 -27.38 -13.76
C ASP A 392 -20.97 -28.05 -13.14
N ASP A 393 -21.03 -29.38 -13.17
CA ASP A 393 -19.89 -30.29 -13.19
C ASP A 393 -19.05 -30.00 -14.45
N ASP A 394 -18.05 -29.14 -14.34
CA ASP A 394 -16.95 -29.10 -15.31
C ASP A 394 -15.81 -30.03 -14.84
N GLU A 395 -16.05 -31.32 -15.08
CA GLU A 395 -15.02 -32.33 -15.27
C GLU A 395 -14.23 -32.01 -16.56
N ASP A 396 -13.17 -31.22 -16.47
CA ASP A 396 -12.11 -31.23 -17.49
C ASP A 396 -11.00 -32.20 -17.05
N GLU A 397 -11.26 -33.48 -17.30
CA GLU A 397 -10.24 -34.49 -17.57
C GLU A 397 -9.54 -34.19 -18.91
N ASP A 398 -8.33 -34.71 -19.06
CA ASP A 398 -7.53 -34.86 -20.30
C ASP A 398 -6.65 -33.66 -20.71
N ASP A 399 -5.33 -33.74 -20.50
CA ASP A 399 -4.50 -34.58 -21.39
C ASP A 399 -3.04 -34.63 -20.86
N ASP A 400 -2.66 -35.82 -20.42
CA ASP A 400 -1.28 -36.27 -20.36
C ASP A 400 -0.77 -36.45 -21.80
N GLU A 401 0.08 -35.54 -22.30
CA GLU A 401 0.98 -35.88 -23.41
C GLU A 401 2.44 -35.72 -22.95
N ASP A 402 2.99 -36.88 -22.61
CA ASP A 402 4.41 -37.22 -22.62
C ASP A 402 5.08 -36.72 -23.92
N GLU A 403 6.06 -35.83 -23.80
CA GLU A 403 7.15 -35.73 -24.78
C GLU A 403 8.47 -35.97 -24.06
N ASP A 404 8.78 -37.26 -23.90
CA ASP A 404 10.14 -37.78 -23.87
C ASP A 404 10.84 -37.35 -25.16
N ASP A 405 11.73 -36.35 -25.07
CA ASP A 405 12.74 -36.09 -26.09
C ASP A 405 14.11 -36.46 -25.52
N ASP A 406 14.35 -37.77 -25.52
CA ASP A 406 15.68 -38.35 -25.66
C ASP A 406 16.24 -37.90 -27.01
N ASP A 407 17.29 -37.06 -27.00
CA ASP A 407 18.25 -37.03 -28.11
C ASP A 407 19.66 -36.92 -27.52
N ASP A 408 20.20 -38.12 -27.27
CA ASP A 408 21.48 -38.63 -27.76
C ASP A 408 22.48 -37.57 -28.23
N GLU A 409 23.62 -37.45 -27.53
CA GLU A 409 24.91 -38.01 -27.95
C GLU A 409 25.59 -37.20 -29.09
N ASP A 410 26.91 -37.32 -29.12
CA ASP A 410 27.86 -36.71 -30.07
C ASP A 410 28.34 -35.29 -29.71
N GLU A 411 29.63 -35.01 -29.59
CA GLU A 411 30.81 -35.76 -29.99
C GLU A 411 32.03 -35.14 -29.29
N ASP A 412 32.97 -35.98 -28.94
CA ASP A 412 34.37 -35.63 -28.67
C ASP A 412 34.92 -34.68 -29.75
N ASP A 413 35.59 -33.61 -29.34
CA ASP A 413 36.63 -33.00 -30.17
C ASP A 413 37.75 -32.43 -29.29
N ASP A 414 38.97 -32.80 -29.70
CA ASP A 414 40.31 -32.69 -29.08
C ASP A 414 40.68 -31.40 -28.29
#